data_AF-A0A0R7J2C2-F1
#
_entry.id   AF-A0A0R7J2C2-F1
#
_cell.length_a   1.000
_cell.length_b   1.000
_cell.length_c   1.000
_cell.angle_alpha   90.00
_cell.angle_beta   90.00
_cell.angle_gamma   90.00
#
_symmetry.space_group_name_H-M   'P 1'
#
loop_
_entity.id
_entity.type
_entity.pdbx_description
1 polymer ?
#
loop_
_entity_poly.entity_id
_entity_poly.type
_entity_poly.pdbx_seq_one_letter_code
_entity_poly.pdbx_strand_id
1 'polypeptide(L)'
;MMSFTALVVLLIAILASALAADNDDPFESTRFKCQKEYGFSDEELLAGEENLEPMKCFLFCFLKDLQIADDTGNFDPAVATMMLDDDIRDTAKSAIYKCHADYLTVSEPCQHSYEVVKCFKETLPEIYKMLGIFRPPQIM
;
A
#
# COMPACT_ATOMS: atom_id res chain seq x y z
N MET A 1 -5.33 -43.86 26.26
CA MET A 1 -4.81 -42.76 27.10
C MET A 1 -3.84 -41.95 26.27
N MET A 2 -4.27 -40.80 25.74
CA MET A 2 -3.33 -39.84 25.11
C MET A 2 -2.44 -39.27 26.22
N SER A 3 -1.12 -39.44 26.07
CA SER A 3 -0.13 -38.92 27.02
C SER A 3 -0.20 -37.39 27.08
N PHE A 4 -0.01 -36.81 28.27
CA PHE A 4 0.03 -35.37 28.50
C PHE A 4 0.98 -34.63 27.53
N THR A 5 2.07 -35.29 27.14
CA THR A 5 3.03 -34.79 26.15
C THR A 5 2.44 -34.61 24.75
N ALA A 6 1.54 -35.49 24.31
CA ALA A 6 0.91 -35.39 23.00
C ALA A 6 -0.10 -34.22 22.94
N LEU A 7 -0.77 -33.93 24.06
CA LEU A 7 -1.72 -32.81 24.16
C LEU A 7 -0.98 -31.46 24.09
N VAL A 8 0.18 -31.37 24.74
CA VAL A 8 1.03 -30.17 24.73
C VAL A 8 1.62 -29.94 23.35
N VAL A 9 2.12 -30.98 22.67
CA VAL A 9 2.65 -30.85 21.30
C VAL A 9 1.55 -30.43 20.31
N LEU A 10 0.34 -30.96 20.45
CA LEU A 10 -0.79 -30.56 19.61
C LEU A 10 -1.21 -29.11 19.86
N LEU A 11 -1.24 -28.66 21.12
CA LEU A 11 -1.53 -27.27 21.48
C LEU A 11 -0.46 -26.31 20.96
N ILE A 12 0.83 -26.68 21.04
CA ILE A 12 1.93 -25.89 20.49
C ILE A 12 1.83 -25.83 18.97
N ALA A 13 1.51 -26.95 18.30
CA ALA A 13 1.33 -26.98 16.85
C ALA A 13 0.14 -26.10 16.41
N ILE A 14 -0.97 -26.14 17.14
CA ILE A 14 -2.16 -25.29 16.88
C ILE A 14 -1.82 -23.81 17.09
N LEU A 15 -1.10 -23.46 18.16
CA LEU A 15 -0.63 -22.09 18.37
C LEU A 15 0.34 -21.63 17.28
N ALA A 16 1.27 -22.48 16.85
CA ALA A 16 2.20 -22.17 15.77
C ALA A 16 1.46 -21.91 14.45
N SER A 17 0.45 -22.73 14.12
CA SER A 17 -0.40 -22.50 12.94
C SER A 17 -1.31 -21.28 13.07
N ALA A 18 -1.75 -20.90 14.28
CA ALA A 18 -2.55 -19.70 14.51
C ALA A 18 -1.72 -18.41 14.44
N LEU A 19 -0.44 -18.47 14.80
CA LEU A 19 0.53 -17.38 14.60
C LEU A 19 1.01 -17.28 13.14
N ALA A 20 0.91 -18.37 12.38
CA ALA A 20 1.13 -18.40 10.93
C ALA A 20 -0.16 -18.13 10.13
N ALA A 21 -1.19 -17.54 10.76
CA ALA A 21 -2.26 -16.92 10.01
C ALA A 21 -1.65 -15.74 9.25
N ASP A 22 -1.26 -16.01 8.00
CA ASP A 22 -0.81 -15.03 7.03
C ASP A 22 -1.74 -13.83 7.08
N ASN A 23 -1.21 -12.70 7.54
CA ASN A 23 -1.70 -11.41 7.06
C ASN A 23 -1.21 -11.34 5.61
N ASP A 24 -1.96 -11.95 4.69
CA ASP A 24 -1.69 -11.86 3.24
C ASP A 24 -1.88 -10.41 2.82
N ASP A 25 -0.86 -9.58 3.05
CA ASP A 25 -0.83 -8.20 2.64
C ASP A 25 -0.64 -8.18 1.11
N PRO A 26 -1.71 -7.88 0.34
CA PRO A 26 -1.71 -8.11 -1.11
C PRO A 26 -0.72 -7.18 -1.84
N PHE A 27 -0.26 -6.14 -1.16
CA PHE A 27 0.62 -5.12 -1.73
C PHE A 27 2.08 -5.30 -1.29
N GLU A 28 2.39 -6.30 -0.47
CA GLU A 28 3.74 -6.53 0.06
C GLU A 28 4.78 -6.73 -1.05
N SER A 29 4.47 -7.58 -2.03
CA SER A 29 5.38 -7.85 -3.16
C SER A 29 5.65 -6.60 -4.00
N THR A 30 4.64 -5.76 -4.22
CA THR A 30 4.75 -4.47 -4.90
C THR A 30 5.64 -3.51 -4.11
N ARG A 31 5.42 -3.37 -2.79
CA ARG A 31 6.26 -2.51 -1.93
C ARG A 31 7.70 -2.98 -1.94
N PHE A 32 7.95 -4.28 -1.81
CA PHE A 32 9.30 -4.86 -1.85
C PHE A 32 10.02 -4.55 -3.16
N LYS A 33 9.33 -4.73 -4.29
CA LYS A 33 9.87 -4.40 -5.61
C LYS A 33 10.27 -2.93 -5.70
N CYS A 34 9.36 -2.01 -5.37
CA CYS A 34 9.58 -0.57 -5.53
C CYS A 34 10.61 -0.03 -4.52
N GLN A 35 10.58 -0.54 -3.28
CA GLN A 35 11.59 -0.25 -2.27
C GLN A 35 13.00 -0.60 -2.78
N LYS A 36 13.17 -1.80 -3.33
CA LYS A 36 14.45 -2.27 -3.88
C LYS A 36 14.88 -1.47 -5.11
N GLU A 37 13.96 -1.11 -5.98
CA GLU A 37 14.25 -0.34 -7.20
C GLU A 37 14.86 1.03 -6.89
N TYR A 38 14.36 1.70 -5.85
CA TYR A 38 14.84 3.03 -5.45
C TYR A 38 15.82 3.02 -4.27
N GLY A 39 16.12 1.85 -3.71
CA GLY A 39 17.13 1.68 -2.67
C GLY A 39 16.74 2.22 -1.30
N PHE A 40 15.44 2.21 -0.97
CA PHE A 40 14.97 2.65 0.35
C PHE A 40 15.15 1.56 1.41
N SER A 41 15.59 1.95 2.60
CA SER A 41 15.51 1.13 3.81
C SER A 41 14.08 1.08 4.35
N ASP A 42 13.80 0.14 5.26
CA ASP A 42 12.49 0.05 5.92
C ASP A 42 12.17 1.31 6.73
N GLU A 43 13.18 1.92 7.36
CA GLU A 43 13.05 3.17 8.11
C GLU A 43 12.69 4.34 7.19
N GLU A 44 13.36 4.46 6.05
CA GLU A 44 13.03 5.48 5.05
C GLU A 44 11.62 5.25 4.52
N LEU A 45 11.25 4.01 4.22
CA LEU A 45 9.91 3.69 3.73
C LEU A 45 8.83 4.10 4.74
N LEU A 46 8.99 3.75 6.02
CA LEU A 46 8.11 4.19 7.11
C LEU A 46 8.01 5.72 7.21
N ALA A 47 9.14 6.41 7.13
CA ALA A 47 9.17 7.87 7.14
C ALA A 47 8.42 8.50 5.94
N GLY A 48 8.29 7.73 4.85
CA GLY A 48 7.53 8.09 3.66
C GLY A 48 6.05 8.37 3.91
N GLU A 49 5.44 7.74 4.90
CA GLU A 49 4.05 8.00 5.29
C GLU A 49 3.85 9.47 5.69
N GLU A 50 4.85 10.06 6.35
CA GLU A 50 4.83 11.44 6.78
C GLU A 50 5.43 12.41 5.75
N ASN A 51 6.58 12.03 5.18
CA ASN A 51 7.32 12.84 4.22
C ASN A 51 7.31 12.20 2.83
N LEU A 52 6.33 12.60 2.01
CA LEU A 52 6.14 12.06 0.65
C LEU A 52 7.19 12.55 -0.36
N GLU A 53 7.87 13.66 -0.10
CA GLU A 53 8.75 14.32 -1.09
C GLU A 53 9.90 13.43 -1.60
N PRO A 54 10.60 12.64 -0.76
CA PRO A 54 11.58 11.67 -1.25
C PRO A 54 10.95 10.48 -1.98
N MET A 55 9.66 10.24 -1.81
CA MET A 55 8.97 9.00 -2.20
C MET A 55 8.28 9.08 -3.57
N LYS A 56 8.45 10.17 -4.33
CA LYS A 56 7.68 10.40 -5.58
C LYS A 56 7.77 9.24 -6.56
N CYS A 57 8.98 8.73 -6.80
CA CYS A 57 9.16 7.63 -7.75
C CYS A 57 8.82 6.26 -7.16
N PHE A 58 8.94 6.09 -5.83
CA PHE A 58 8.38 4.92 -5.16
C PHE A 58 6.87 4.85 -5.35
N LEU A 59 6.16 5.96 -5.16
CA LEU A 59 4.71 6.05 -5.38
C LEU A 59 4.34 5.74 -6.82
N PHE A 60 5.08 6.27 -7.80
CA PHE A 60 4.84 5.95 -9.19
C PHE A 60 5.02 4.45 -9.47
N CYS A 61 6.11 3.85 -9.02
CA CYS A 61 6.31 2.41 -9.14
C CYS A 61 5.17 1.61 -8.49
N PHE A 62 4.76 2.00 -7.28
CA PHE A 62 3.70 1.32 -6.53
C PHE A 62 2.37 1.37 -7.28
N LEU A 63 1.94 2.56 -7.72
CA LEU A 63 0.68 2.73 -8.46
C LEU A 63 0.72 2.05 -9.83
N LYS A 64 1.88 2.08 -10.49
CA LYS A 64 2.08 1.44 -11.79
C LYS A 64 1.99 -0.09 -11.69
N ASP A 65 2.64 -0.68 -10.69
CA ASP A 65 2.64 -2.12 -10.50
C ASP A 65 1.22 -2.66 -10.21
N LEU A 66 0.41 -1.86 -9.49
CA LEU A 66 -1.01 -2.13 -9.25
C LEU A 66 -1.93 -1.75 -10.43
N GLN A 67 -1.38 -1.28 -11.56
CA GLN A 67 -2.12 -0.82 -12.73
C GLN A 67 -3.08 0.36 -12.46
N ILE A 68 -2.88 1.06 -11.35
CA ILE A 68 -3.58 2.32 -11.04
C ILE A 68 -2.99 3.47 -11.86
N ALA A 69 -1.70 3.42 -12.17
CA ALA A 69 -1.05 4.32 -13.11
C ALA A 69 -0.51 3.56 -14.33
N ASP A 70 -0.49 4.19 -15.50
CA ASP A 70 0.16 3.62 -16.68
C ASP A 70 1.67 3.93 -16.75
N ASP A 71 2.35 3.43 -17.79
CA ASP A 71 3.78 3.66 -18.02
C ASP A 71 4.18 5.14 -18.17
N THR A 72 3.22 6.00 -18.48
CA THR A 72 3.41 7.45 -18.66
C THR A 72 2.99 8.25 -17.44
N GLY A 73 2.58 7.59 -16.36
CA GLY A 73 2.14 8.23 -15.13
C GLY A 73 0.69 8.68 -15.14
N ASN A 74 -0.14 8.30 -16.12
CA ASN A 74 -1.56 8.65 -16.07
C ASN A 74 -2.26 7.80 -15.00
N PHE A 75 -2.82 8.48 -14.00
CA PHE A 75 -3.58 7.87 -12.92
C PHE A 75 -5.03 7.56 -13.35
N ASP A 76 -5.49 6.33 -13.10
CA ASP A 76 -6.87 5.88 -13.33
C ASP A 76 -7.67 5.89 -12.00
N PRO A 77 -8.58 6.88 -11.82
CA PRO A 77 -9.39 6.97 -10.60
C PRO A 77 -10.40 5.83 -10.46
N ALA A 78 -10.80 5.17 -11.55
CA ALA A 78 -11.70 4.02 -11.49
C ALA A 78 -10.97 2.80 -10.95
N VAL A 79 -9.75 2.51 -11.44
CA VAL A 79 -8.92 1.40 -10.91
C VAL A 79 -8.57 1.65 -9.44
N ALA A 80 -8.14 2.86 -9.09
CA ALA A 80 -7.88 3.22 -7.70
C ALA A 80 -9.10 3.01 -6.78
N THR A 81 -10.29 3.40 -7.22
CA THR A 81 -11.54 3.16 -6.48
C THR A 81 -11.86 1.67 -6.39
N MET A 82 -11.57 0.89 -7.44
CA MET A 82 -11.80 -0.56 -7.46
C MET A 82 -10.89 -1.30 -6.48
N MET A 83 -9.73 -0.74 -6.15
CA MET A 83 -8.75 -1.33 -5.23
C MET A 83 -9.09 -1.20 -3.74
N LEU A 84 -10.08 -0.36 -3.40
CA LEU A 84 -10.52 -0.19 -2.02
C LEU A 84 -11.50 -1.28 -1.59
N ASP A 85 -11.52 -1.55 -0.29
CA ASP A 85 -12.55 -2.36 0.35
C ASP A 85 -13.93 -1.68 0.24
N ASP A 86 -14.99 -2.49 0.18
CA ASP A 86 -16.36 -2.04 -0.09
C ASP A 86 -16.88 -1.02 0.92
N ASP A 87 -16.45 -1.09 2.18
CA ASP A 87 -16.86 -0.23 3.28
C ASP A 87 -16.32 1.21 3.14
N ILE A 88 -15.14 1.39 2.56
CA ILE A 88 -14.50 2.70 2.35
C ILE A 88 -14.61 3.21 0.92
N ARG A 89 -14.94 2.34 -0.05
CA ARG A 89 -14.99 2.62 -1.49
C ARG A 89 -15.84 3.85 -1.83
N ASP A 90 -17.10 3.85 -1.40
CA ASP A 90 -18.05 4.92 -1.73
C ASP A 90 -17.66 6.26 -1.08
N THR A 91 -17.11 6.19 0.13
CA THR A 91 -16.62 7.36 0.88
C THR A 91 -15.43 8.01 0.18
N ALA A 92 -14.48 7.20 -0.30
CA ALA A 92 -13.25 7.68 -0.92
C ALA A 92 -13.45 8.15 -2.37
N LYS A 93 -14.40 7.56 -3.10
CA LYS A 93 -14.58 7.76 -4.55
C LYS A 93 -14.59 9.23 -4.97
N SER A 94 -15.38 10.07 -4.30
CA SER A 94 -15.49 11.50 -4.67
C SER A 94 -14.14 12.23 -4.54
N ALA A 95 -13.39 11.95 -3.47
CA ALA A 95 -12.07 12.53 -3.26
C ALA A 95 -11.03 11.98 -4.25
N ILE A 96 -11.07 10.69 -4.58
CA ILE A 96 -10.19 10.08 -5.59
C ILE A 96 -10.33 10.79 -6.94
N TYR A 97 -11.58 10.97 -7.39
CA TYR A 97 -11.85 11.64 -8.67
C TYR A 97 -11.48 13.12 -8.63
N LYS A 98 -11.67 13.79 -7.49
CA LYS A 98 -11.22 15.17 -7.30
C LYS A 98 -9.70 15.29 -7.44
N CYS A 99 -8.94 14.47 -6.71
CA CYS A 99 -7.48 14.51 -6.77
C CYS A 99 -6.97 14.19 -8.18
N HIS A 100 -7.58 13.24 -8.87
CA HIS A 100 -7.27 13.02 -10.29
C HIS A 100 -7.47 14.28 -11.13
N ALA A 101 -8.64 14.94 -11.02
CA ALA A 101 -8.95 16.13 -11.80
C ALA A 101 -8.02 17.32 -11.50
N ASP A 102 -7.61 17.51 -10.25
CA ASP A 102 -6.75 18.62 -9.81
C ASP A 102 -5.32 18.52 -10.38
N TYR A 103 -4.85 17.31 -10.74
CA TYR A 103 -3.47 17.06 -11.18
C TYR A 103 -3.32 16.50 -12.60
N LEU A 104 -4.38 16.53 -13.41
CA LEU A 104 -4.38 16.06 -14.82
C LEU A 104 -3.27 16.67 -15.70
N THR A 105 -2.75 17.84 -15.35
CA THR A 105 -1.74 18.56 -16.15
C THR A 105 -0.30 18.24 -15.74
N VAL A 106 -0.10 17.49 -14.65
CA VAL A 106 1.22 17.08 -14.19
C VAL A 106 1.71 15.93 -15.06
N SER A 107 2.73 16.19 -15.88
CA SER A 107 3.21 15.25 -16.90
C SER A 107 4.42 14.43 -16.49
N GLU A 108 5.13 14.80 -15.43
CA GLU A 108 6.24 14.01 -14.90
C GLU A 108 5.67 12.89 -14.01
N PRO A 109 5.89 11.59 -14.32
CA PRO A 109 5.20 10.49 -13.65
C PRO A 109 5.38 10.41 -12.13
N CYS A 110 6.61 10.64 -11.64
CA CYS A 110 6.88 10.62 -10.21
C CYS A 110 6.16 11.77 -9.50
N GLN A 111 6.25 12.99 -10.05
CA GLN A 111 5.56 14.16 -9.54
C GLN A 111 4.05 13.99 -9.57
N HIS A 112 3.48 13.44 -10.63
CA HIS A 112 2.03 13.22 -10.72
C HIS A 112 1.55 12.26 -9.63
N SER A 113 2.25 11.14 -9.44
CA SER A 113 1.93 10.17 -8.39
C SER A 113 2.05 10.78 -7.00
N TYR A 114 3.07 11.60 -6.77
CA TYR A 114 3.24 12.38 -5.54
C TYR A 114 2.06 13.31 -5.29
N GLU A 115 1.66 14.12 -6.26
CA GLU A 115 0.59 15.10 -6.08
C GLU A 115 -0.76 14.43 -5.79
N VAL A 116 -1.09 13.35 -6.51
CA VAL A 116 -2.32 12.58 -6.29
C VAL A 116 -2.34 11.96 -4.88
N VAL A 117 -1.26 11.31 -4.46
CA VAL A 117 -1.19 10.66 -3.14
C VAL A 117 -1.16 11.69 -2.01
N LYS A 118 -0.47 12.82 -2.21
CA LYS A 118 -0.52 13.95 -1.28
C LYS A 118 -1.95 14.46 -1.11
N CYS A 119 -2.69 14.59 -2.20
CA CYS A 119 -4.10 14.96 -2.12
C CYS A 119 -4.94 13.92 -1.37
N PHE A 120 -4.65 12.62 -1.46
CA PHE A 120 -5.29 11.61 -0.61
C PHE A 120 -4.96 11.81 0.86
N LYS A 121 -3.69 12.07 1.19
CA LYS A 121 -3.27 12.39 2.57
C LYS A 121 -4.02 13.59 3.14
N GLU A 122 -4.26 14.61 2.33
CA GLU A 122 -4.95 15.85 2.74
C GLU A 122 -6.48 15.70 2.81
N THR A 123 -7.09 14.96 1.87
CA THR A 123 -8.55 14.87 1.73
C THR A 123 -9.16 13.65 2.43
N LEU A 124 -8.38 12.59 2.61
CA LEU A 124 -8.79 11.30 3.18
C LEU A 124 -7.75 10.78 4.20
N PRO A 125 -7.39 11.55 5.25
CA PRO A 125 -6.25 11.21 6.12
C PRO A 125 -6.38 9.85 6.81
N GLU A 126 -7.59 9.46 7.23
CA GLU A 126 -7.81 8.17 7.88
C GLU A 126 -7.69 7.02 6.88
N ILE A 127 -8.26 7.15 5.68
CA ILE A 127 -8.16 6.13 4.62
C ILE A 127 -6.72 6.01 4.14
N TYR A 128 -6.03 7.12 3.94
CA TYR A 128 -4.63 7.15 3.53
C TYR A 128 -3.74 6.28 4.43
N LYS A 129 -3.90 6.38 5.76
CA LYS A 129 -3.16 5.52 6.72
C LYS A 129 -3.53 4.04 6.58
N MET A 130 -4.82 3.75 6.34
CA MET A 130 -5.30 2.38 6.15
C MET A 130 -4.73 1.72 4.88
N LEU A 131 -4.41 2.50 3.82
CA LEU A 131 -3.88 1.95 2.57
C LEU A 131 -2.52 1.25 2.73
N GLY A 132 -1.75 1.56 3.79
CA GLY A 132 -0.50 0.86 4.07
C GLY A 132 0.55 0.95 2.95
N ILE A 133 0.52 2.03 2.15
CA ILE A 133 1.41 2.25 0.99
C ILE A 133 2.89 2.16 1.39
N PHE A 134 3.20 2.57 2.61
CA PHE A 134 4.55 2.68 3.17
C PHE A 134 4.90 1.61 4.20
N ARG A 135 4.06 0.56 4.33
CA ARG A 135 4.35 -0.52 5.27
C ARG A 135 5.59 -1.31 4.81
N PRO A 136 6.64 -1.46 5.63
CA PRO A 136 7.77 -2.30 5.29
C PRO A 136 7.35 -3.73 4.93
N PRO A 137 7.88 -4.31 3.85
CA PRO A 137 7.74 -5.73 3.58
C PRO A 137 8.28 -6.57 4.74
N GLN A 138 7.62 -7.68 5.03
CA GLN A 138 8.02 -8.66 6.04
C GLN A 138 8.83 -9.80 5.44
N ILE A 139 8.92 -9.88 4.11
CA ILE A 139 9.80 -10.81 3.37
C ILE A 139 11.27 -10.51 3.69
N MET A 140 11.82 -11.19 4.70
CA MET A 140 13.25 -11.29 4.98
C MET A 140 13.90 -12.42 4.19
#